data_AF-A0A7Y3T2G9-F1
#
_entry.id   AF-A0A7Y3T2G9-F1
#
_cell.length_a   1.000
_cell.length_b   1.000
_cell.length_c   1.000
_cell.angle_alpha   90.00
_cell.angle_beta   90.00
_cell.angle_gamma   90.00
#
_symmetry.space_group_name_H-M   'P 1'
#
loop_
_entity.id
_entity.type
_entity.pdbx_description
1 polymer ?
#
loop_
_entity_poly.entity_id
_entity_poly.type
_entity_poly.pdbx_seq_one_letter_code
_entity_poly.pdbx_strand_id
1 'polypeptide(L)'
;MKKAIAGIVAIIIVCIVGIKFSHSSNLGSMKDNITSKKSNNSQITFNAKKGDKVKVAYNSSVKEGTLKLKLTDSNGKAVENFEPNENSLKQVSLDDEGKYVLSATYTNFIGNYQINCK
;
A
#
# COMPACT_ATOMS: atom_id res chain seq x y z
N MET A 1 20.08 50.52 -47.66
CA MET A 1 19.08 49.80 -46.85
C MET A 1 18.69 48.51 -47.58
N LYS A 2 19.21 47.35 -47.15
CA LYS A 2 18.78 46.02 -47.58
C LYS A 2 18.84 45.12 -46.34
N LYS A 3 17.71 44.48 -46.03
CA LYS A 3 17.53 43.63 -44.84
C LYS A 3 18.28 42.31 -45.02
N ALA A 4 18.85 41.78 -43.94
CA ALA A 4 19.15 40.35 -43.84
C ALA A 4 18.89 39.92 -42.39
N ILE A 5 17.77 39.22 -42.21
CA ILE A 5 17.38 38.53 -40.99
C ILE A 5 17.87 37.09 -41.16
N ALA A 6 18.71 36.62 -40.25
CA ALA A 6 18.99 35.21 -40.04
C ALA A 6 19.50 35.11 -38.60
N GLY A 7 18.88 34.42 -37.65
CA GLY A 7 17.91 33.34 -37.68
C GLY A 7 18.30 32.48 -36.48
N ILE A 8 17.84 32.85 -35.28
CA ILE A 8 18.20 32.15 -34.05
C ILE A 8 17.42 30.83 -34.04
N VAL A 9 18.13 29.74 -34.34
CA VAL A 9 17.61 28.38 -34.21
C VAL A 9 17.61 28.04 -32.71
N ALA A 10 16.46 28.24 -32.06
CA ALA A 10 16.22 27.72 -30.72
C ALA A 10 16.01 26.20 -30.83
N ILE A 11 17.06 25.43 -30.57
CA ILE A 11 16.95 23.98 -30.40
C ILE A 11 16.28 23.73 -29.05
N ILE A 12 14.96 23.50 -29.09
CA ILE A 12 14.22 22.99 -27.94
C ILE A 12 14.63 21.53 -27.78
N ILE A 13 15.66 21.29 -26.96
CA ILE A 13 15.95 19.96 -26.43
C ILE A 13 14.80 19.63 -25.48
N VAL A 14 13.81 18.91 -26.00
CA VAL A 14 12.76 18.32 -25.17
C VAL A 14 13.45 17.29 -24.29
N CYS A 15 13.71 17.68 -23.05
CA CYS A 15 14.20 16.80 -22.00
C CYS A 15 13.16 15.69 -21.78
N ILE A 16 13.34 14.54 -22.44
CA ILE A 16 12.71 13.29 -22.01
C ILE A 16 13.50 12.83 -20.78
N VAL A 17 13.36 13.59 -19.69
CA VAL A 17 13.68 13.08 -18.37
C VAL A 17 12.69 11.95 -18.18
N GLY A 18 13.18 10.72 -18.27
CA GLY A 18 12.48 9.54 -17.78
C GLY A 18 12.28 9.73 -16.28
N ILE A 19 11.30 10.54 -15.90
CA ILE A 19 10.79 10.58 -14.55
C ILE A 19 10.09 9.23 -14.41
N LYS A 20 10.84 8.24 -13.91
CA LYS A 20 10.26 7.15 -13.15
C LYS A 20 9.52 7.85 -12.01
N PHE A 21 8.29 8.24 -12.30
CA PHE A 21 7.37 8.82 -11.35
C PHE A 21 7.12 7.67 -10.39
N SER A 22 7.94 7.59 -9.33
CA SER A 22 7.62 6.82 -8.14
C SER A 22 6.41 7.52 -7.55
N HIS A 23 5.26 7.29 -8.16
CA HIS A 23 3.96 7.59 -7.59
C HIS A 23 3.86 6.63 -6.41
N SER A 24 4.42 7.01 -5.27
CA SER A 24 4.11 6.38 -3.99
C SER A 24 2.67 6.75 -3.64
N SER A 25 1.70 6.29 -4.44
CA SER A 25 0.29 6.39 -4.12
C SER A 25 0.05 5.54 -2.89
N ASN A 26 -0.39 6.18 -1.81
CA ASN A 26 -0.89 5.44 -0.65
C ASN A 26 -2.12 4.62 -1.09
N LEU A 27 -2.02 3.30 -1.01
CA LEU A 27 -3.11 2.37 -1.37
C LEU A 27 -4.17 2.30 -0.26
N GLY A 28 -3.80 2.68 0.96
CA GLY A 28 -4.71 2.87 2.08
C GLY A 28 -4.02 2.70 3.43
N SER A 29 -4.71 3.15 4.48
CA SER A 29 -4.28 2.92 5.85
C SER A 29 -5.47 2.64 6.76
N MET A 30 -5.22 1.87 7.82
CA MET A 30 -6.19 1.60 8.87
C MET A 30 -5.48 1.49 10.21
N LYS A 31 -6.12 2.01 11.25
CA LYS A 31 -5.62 1.90 12.62
C LYS A 31 -6.79 1.91 13.59
N ASP A 32 -6.61 1.27 14.74
CA ASP A 32 -7.56 1.35 15.84
C ASP A 32 -6.83 1.11 17.17
N ASN A 33 -7.39 1.68 18.24
CA ASN A 33 -6.94 1.46 19.61
C ASN A 33 -8.14 1.05 20.46
N ILE A 34 -8.22 -0.25 20.72
CA ILE A 34 -9.35 -0.90 21.36
C ILE A 34 -9.06 -1.08 22.85
N THR A 35 -9.80 -0.36 23.68
CA THR A 35 -9.64 -0.35 25.15
C THR A 35 -10.61 -1.26 25.88
N SER A 36 -11.61 -1.81 25.19
CA SER A 36 -12.59 -2.76 25.72
C SER A 36 -12.85 -3.87 24.70
N LYS A 37 -13.23 -5.06 25.16
CA LYS A 37 -13.38 -6.26 24.30
C LYS A 37 -14.29 -5.96 23.11
N LYS A 38 -13.72 -6.00 21.91
CA LYS A 38 -14.43 -5.76 20.66
C LYS A 38 -14.05 -6.79 19.61
N SER A 39 -14.97 -7.06 18.71
CA SER A 39 -14.75 -7.87 17.52
C SER A 39 -15.11 -7.06 16.29
N ASN A 40 -14.29 -7.11 15.25
CA ASN A 40 -14.55 -6.41 13.99
C ASN A 40 -13.68 -6.98 12.86
N ASN A 41 -13.96 -6.52 11.64
CA ASN A 41 -13.14 -6.74 10.47
C ASN A 41 -12.97 -5.42 9.70
N SER A 42 -11.79 -4.83 9.78
CA SER A 42 -11.43 -3.62 9.04
C SER A 42 -10.70 -4.01 7.76
N GLN A 43 -11.03 -3.38 6.63
CA GLN A 43 -10.48 -3.75 5.32
C GLN A 43 -10.05 -2.54 4.51
N ILE A 44 -8.91 -2.67 3.83
CA ILE A 44 -8.47 -1.80 2.73
C ILE A 44 -8.57 -2.63 1.46
N THR A 45 -9.11 -2.04 0.40
CA THR A 45 -9.25 -2.69 -0.91
C THR A 45 -8.57 -1.84 -1.97
N PHE A 46 -7.75 -2.46 -2.81
CA PHE A 46 -7.09 -1.79 -3.93
C PHE A 46 -6.97 -2.74 -5.14
N ASN A 47 -6.82 -2.17 -6.32
CA ASN A 47 -6.53 -2.93 -7.54
C ASN A 47 -5.03 -2.89 -7.82
N ALA A 48 -4.48 -4.00 -8.31
CA ALA A 48 -3.10 -4.12 -8.71
C ALA A 48 -2.98 -4.97 -9.98
N LYS A 49 -1.88 -4.79 -10.72
CA LYS A 49 -1.52 -5.60 -11.87
C LYS A 49 -0.60 -6.74 -11.45
N LYS A 50 -0.58 -7.79 -12.27
CA LYS A 50 0.35 -8.89 -12.10
C LYS A 50 1.80 -8.38 -12.12
N GLY A 51 2.56 -8.77 -11.10
CA GLY A 51 3.95 -8.38 -10.90
C GLY A 51 4.13 -7.07 -10.13
N ASP A 52 3.05 -6.36 -9.76
CA ASP A 52 3.13 -5.21 -8.88
C ASP A 52 3.70 -5.61 -7.52
N LYS A 53 4.35 -4.66 -6.86
CA LYS A 53 4.90 -4.84 -5.50
C LYS A 53 4.31 -3.78 -4.59
N VAL A 54 3.80 -4.22 -3.45
CA VAL A 54 3.25 -3.33 -2.42
C VAL A 54 4.11 -3.36 -1.18
N LYS A 55 4.26 -2.23 -0.52
CA LYS A 55 4.92 -2.10 0.78
C LYS A 55 3.86 -1.97 1.86
N VAL A 56 3.86 -2.90 2.80
CA VAL A 56 2.95 -2.91 3.94
C VAL A 56 3.77 -2.66 5.20
N ALA A 57 3.61 -1.47 5.77
CA ALA A 57 4.07 -1.17 7.12
C ALA A 57 2.96 -1.53 8.10
N TYR A 58 3.28 -2.32 9.11
CA TYR A 58 2.33 -2.73 10.14
C TYR A 58 2.95 -2.65 11.52
N ASN A 59 2.15 -2.23 12.49
CA ASN A 59 2.49 -2.23 13.91
C ASN A 59 1.26 -2.71 14.68
N SER A 60 1.44 -3.61 15.64
CA SER A 60 0.35 -4.02 16.52
C SER A 60 0.83 -4.45 17.89
N SER A 61 -0.08 -4.34 18.86
CA SER A 61 0.09 -4.87 20.21
C SER A 61 -1.24 -5.44 20.69
N VAL A 62 -1.26 -6.74 20.94
CA VAL A 62 -2.39 -7.54 21.43
C VAL A 62 -2.23 -7.71 22.93
N LYS A 63 -3.17 -7.17 23.71
CA LYS A 63 -3.24 -7.37 25.16
C LYS A 63 -4.16 -8.53 25.53
N GLU A 64 -5.32 -8.60 24.87
CA GLU A 64 -6.28 -9.70 25.00
C GLU A 64 -6.90 -10.03 23.64
N GLY A 65 -7.41 -11.27 23.52
CA GLY A 65 -8.12 -11.74 22.34
C GLY A 65 -7.18 -12.08 21.17
N THR A 66 -7.71 -11.99 19.96
CA THR A 66 -6.97 -12.33 18.74
C THR A 66 -7.00 -11.19 17.73
N LEU A 67 -5.88 -11.00 17.03
CA LEU A 67 -5.75 -10.12 15.88
C LEU A 67 -5.17 -10.94 14.72
N LYS A 68 -5.74 -10.82 13.53
CA LYS A 68 -5.24 -11.42 12.29
C LYS A 68 -5.09 -10.33 11.24
N LEU A 69 -3.88 -10.20 10.72
CA LEU A 69 -3.54 -9.24 9.67
C LEU A 69 -3.19 -10.02 8.41
N LYS A 70 -3.91 -9.77 7.31
CA LYS A 70 -3.80 -10.61 6.11
C LYS A 70 -4.00 -9.83 4.82
N LEU A 71 -3.19 -10.11 3.81
CA LEU A 71 -3.42 -9.72 2.43
C LEU A 71 -4.00 -10.92 1.66
N THR A 72 -5.10 -10.69 0.95
CA THR A 72 -5.78 -11.70 0.12
C THR A 72 -5.97 -11.20 -1.30
N ASP A 73 -5.91 -12.11 -2.26
CA ASP A 73 -6.21 -11.83 -3.66
C ASP A 73 -7.72 -11.88 -3.95
N SER A 74 -8.08 -11.66 -5.22
CA SER A 74 -9.45 -11.66 -5.71
C SER A 74 -10.16 -13.02 -5.57
N ASN A 75 -9.41 -14.12 -5.47
CA ASN A 75 -9.90 -15.47 -5.26
C ASN A 75 -10.02 -15.83 -3.77
N GLY A 76 -9.67 -14.91 -2.87
CA GLY A 76 -9.66 -15.14 -1.42
C GLY A 76 -8.46 -15.93 -0.91
N LYS A 77 -7.47 -16.22 -1.77
CA LYS A 77 -6.24 -16.90 -1.38
C LYS A 77 -5.39 -15.97 -0.53
N ALA A 78 -4.73 -16.53 0.48
CA ALA A 78 -3.76 -15.81 1.28
C ALA A 78 -2.53 -15.49 0.42
N VAL A 79 -2.22 -14.20 0.29
CA VAL A 79 -1.00 -13.72 -0.37
C VAL A 79 0.10 -13.56 0.66
N GLU A 80 -0.23 -12.91 1.79
CA GLU A 80 0.70 -12.71 2.90
C GLU A 80 -0.08 -12.65 4.22
N ASN A 81 0.51 -13.21 5.29
CA ASN A 81 0.07 -13.01 6.67
C ASN A 81 1.09 -12.14 7.40
N PHE A 82 0.61 -11.18 8.17
CA PHE A 82 1.47 -10.29 8.96
C PHE A 82 1.35 -10.68 10.43
N GLU A 83 2.50 -10.87 11.09
CA GLU A 83 2.52 -11.33 12.48
C GLU A 83 2.01 -10.22 13.40
N PRO A 84 1.01 -10.50 14.27
CA PRO A 84 0.62 -9.58 15.33
C PRO A 84 1.76 -9.40 16.34
N ASN A 85 1.67 -8.37 17.18
CA ASN A 85 2.70 -8.03 18.19
C ASN A 85 4.07 -7.66 17.60
N GLU A 86 4.09 -7.23 16.35
CA GLU A 86 5.30 -6.83 15.64
C GLU A 86 5.13 -5.41 15.09
N ASN A 87 6.26 -4.69 14.94
CA ASN A 87 6.39 -3.47 14.17
C ASN A 87 7.39 -3.70 13.04
N SER A 88 6.89 -3.76 11.81
CA SER A 88 7.69 -4.23 10.67
C SER A 88 7.19 -3.65 9.35
N LEU A 89 8.01 -3.83 8.31
CA LEU A 89 7.71 -3.44 6.94
C LEU A 89 8.02 -4.61 6.02
N LYS A 90 7.01 -5.07 5.29
CA LYS A 90 7.14 -6.14 4.30
C LYS A 90 6.85 -5.61 2.90
N GLN A 91 7.65 -6.05 1.93
CA GLN A 91 7.39 -5.82 0.52
C GLN A 91 6.85 -7.13 -0.09
N VAL A 92 5.63 -7.08 -0.62
CA VAL A 92 4.91 -8.25 -1.12
C VAL A 92 4.77 -8.13 -2.63
N SER A 93 5.09 -9.19 -3.37
CA SER A 93 4.87 -9.26 -4.81
C SER A 93 3.48 -9.83 -5.08
N LEU A 94 2.76 -9.25 -6.03
CA LEU A 94 1.39 -9.62 -6.36
C LEU A 94 1.39 -10.44 -7.64
N ASP A 95 1.05 -11.72 -7.53
CA ASP A 95 1.19 -12.68 -8.63
C ASP A 95 0.05 -12.61 -9.65
N ASP A 96 -1.06 -11.97 -9.29
CA ASP A 96 -2.29 -11.90 -10.07
C ASP A 96 -2.70 -10.45 -10.29
N GLU A 97 -3.41 -10.22 -11.39
CA GLU A 97 -4.08 -8.94 -11.61
C GLU A 97 -5.47 -8.96 -10.97
N GLY A 98 -5.84 -7.84 -10.36
CA GLY A 98 -7.18 -7.60 -9.88
C GLY A 98 -7.22 -6.98 -8.50
N LYS A 99 -8.30 -7.28 -7.80
CA LYS A 99 -8.62 -6.69 -6.50
C LYS A 99 -7.93 -7.45 -5.38
N TYR A 100 -7.22 -6.72 -4.52
CA TYR A 100 -6.62 -7.24 -3.30
C TYR A 100 -7.30 -6.63 -2.07
N VAL A 101 -7.35 -7.42 -1.00
CA VAL A 101 -7.95 -7.01 0.28
C VAL A 101 -6.94 -7.22 1.40
N LEU A 102 -6.60 -6.13 2.07
CA LEU A 102 -5.79 -6.12 3.29
C LEU A 102 -6.73 -5.96 4.48
N SER A 103 -6.80 -7.00 5.32
CA SER A 103 -7.75 -7.08 6.43
C SER A 103 -7.07 -7.11 7.80
N ALA A 104 -7.65 -6.41 8.76
CA ALA A 104 -7.43 -6.58 10.19
C ALA A 104 -8.71 -7.15 10.81
N THR A 105 -8.72 -8.46 11.06
CA THR A 105 -9.84 -9.15 11.71
C THR A 105 -9.47 -9.43 13.15
N TYR A 106 -10.34 -9.06 14.08
CA TYR A 106 -10.07 -9.23 15.51
C TYR A 106 -11.31 -9.70 16.27
N THR A 107 -11.08 -10.45 17.35
CA THR A 107 -12.13 -11.07 18.16
C THR A 107 -11.80 -10.95 19.63
N ASN A 108 -12.75 -10.45 20.43
CA ASN A 108 -12.60 -10.14 21.86
C ASN A 108 -11.29 -9.39 22.15
N PHE A 109 -10.92 -8.51 21.24
CA PHE A 109 -9.61 -7.90 21.17
C PHE A 109 -9.54 -6.68 22.10
N ILE A 110 -8.42 -6.57 22.82
CA ILE A 110 -7.96 -5.35 23.50
C ILE A 110 -6.52 -5.14 23.07
N GLY A 111 -6.19 -3.96 22.59
CA GLY A 111 -4.89 -3.69 21.99
C GLY A 111 -4.97 -2.59 20.93
N ASN A 112 -3.91 -2.47 20.14
CA ASN A 112 -3.88 -1.52 19.03
C ASN A 112 -3.28 -2.17 17.79
N TYR A 113 -3.63 -1.61 16.64
CA TYR A 113 -2.98 -1.91 15.38
C TYR A 113 -2.96 -0.68 14.48
N GLN A 114 -1.97 -0.63 13.60
CA GLN A 114 -1.85 0.33 12.52
C GLN A 114 -1.25 -0.37 11.31
N ILE A 115 -1.84 -0.14 10.14
CA ILE A 115 -1.38 -0.66 8.86
C ILE A 115 -1.40 0.47 7.84
N ASN A 116 -0.31 0.58 7.06
CA ASN A 116 -0.17 1.48 5.94
C ASN A 116 0.32 0.70 4.72
N CYS A 117 -0.41 0.78 3.61
CA CYS A 117 -0.08 0.13 2.35
C CYS A 117 0.24 1.18 1.28
N LYS A 118 1.34 0.96 0.55
CA LYS A 118 1.86 1.87 -0.48
C LYS A 118 2.40 1.09 -1.67
#